data_AF-A0A3D1IP87-F1
#
_entry.id   AF-A0A3D1IP87-F1
#
_cell.length_a   1.000
_cell.length_b   1.000
_cell.length_c   1.000
_cell.angle_alpha   90.00
_cell.angle_beta   90.00
_cell.angle_gamma   90.00
#
_symmetry.space_group_name_H-M   'P 1'
#
loop_
_entity.id
_entity.type
_entity.pdbx_description
1 polymer ?
#
loop_
_entity_poly.entity_id
_entity_poly.type
_entity_poly.pdbx_seq_one_letter_code
_entity_poly.pdbx_strand_id
1 'polypeptide(L)'
;MGLLLFGGGGGLALVQADSITVNARLVLGTGKEKQGSKKVSDSIRKRLAKVFKWMHYYQLTNKKLTIEDAKTKTSKLSKNASIKVTNQKNGEIAVSLFSGGKMLLQKTQTLREGHYMVLAGKSTGDSAWFIVLSK
;
A
#
# COMPACT_ATOMS: atom_id res chain seq x y z
N MET A 1 -16.15 -58.62 23.83
CA MET A 1 -15.17 -58.03 22.88
C MET A 1 -15.95 -57.30 21.80
N GLY A 2 -15.80 -55.99 21.66
CA GLY A 2 -16.51 -55.23 20.63
C GLY A 2 -16.48 -53.73 20.89
N LEU A 3 -15.30 -53.11 20.76
CA LEU A 3 -15.12 -51.67 20.88
C LEU A 3 -15.32 -51.05 19.49
N LEU A 4 -16.44 -50.33 19.30
CA LEU A 4 -16.67 -49.47 18.15
C LEU A 4 -15.94 -48.14 18.39
N LEU A 5 -14.87 -47.89 17.62
CA LEU A 5 -14.17 -46.61 17.62
C LEU A 5 -14.82 -45.69 16.58
N PHE A 6 -15.44 -44.61 17.06
CA PHE A 6 -15.94 -43.51 16.23
C PHE A 6 -14.76 -42.76 15.59
N GLY A 7 -14.61 -42.91 14.27
CA GLY A 7 -13.75 -42.07 13.44
C GLY A 7 -14.40 -40.71 13.17
N GLY A 8 -14.33 -39.81 14.15
CA GLY A 8 -14.75 -38.41 14.00
C GLY A 8 -13.58 -37.51 13.58
N GLY A 9 -13.10 -37.66 12.35
CA GLY A 9 -12.08 -36.79 11.75
C GLY A 9 -12.66 -35.42 11.41
N GLY A 10 -12.94 -34.60 12.43
CA GLY A 10 -13.26 -33.19 12.28
C GLY A 10 -12.01 -32.41 11.89
N GLY A 11 -11.61 -32.51 10.62
CA GLY A 11 -10.63 -31.62 10.03
C GLY A 11 -11.20 -30.21 9.98
N LEU A 12 -10.97 -29.41 11.01
CA LEU A 12 -11.10 -27.96 10.92
C LEU A 12 -10.12 -27.52 9.84
N ALA A 13 -10.64 -27.30 8.63
CA ALA A 13 -9.91 -26.57 7.61
C ALA A 13 -9.56 -25.22 8.25
N LEU A 14 -8.29 -25.06 8.64
CA LEU A 14 -7.74 -23.76 8.96
C LEU A 14 -7.89 -22.96 7.68
N VAL A 15 -8.91 -22.11 7.61
CA VAL A 15 -8.94 -21.00 6.66
C VAL A 15 -7.71 -20.18 7.04
N GLN A 16 -6.61 -20.44 6.33
CA GLN A 16 -5.38 -19.69 6.51
C GLN A 16 -5.73 -18.26 6.11
N ALA A 17 -5.92 -17.41 7.10
CA ALA A 17 -6.17 -15.99 6.88
C ALA A 17 -4.98 -15.45 6.08
N ASP A 18 -5.21 -15.17 4.80
CA ASP A 18 -4.17 -14.73 3.88
C ASP A 18 -3.83 -13.28 4.19
N SER A 19 -3.01 -13.08 5.21
CA SER A 19 -2.55 -11.76 5.61
C SER A 19 -1.67 -11.18 4.51
N ILE A 20 -1.97 -9.97 4.07
CA ILE A 20 -1.13 -9.27 3.11
C ILE A 20 -0.19 -8.32 3.82
N THR A 21 1.08 -8.39 3.46
CA THR A 21 2.07 -7.38 3.86
C THR A 21 2.28 -6.42 2.72
N VAL A 22 2.16 -5.13 2.98
CA VAL A 22 2.40 -4.06 1.99
C VAL A 22 3.38 -3.02 2.53
N ASN A 23 4.21 -2.49 1.66
CA ASN A 23 5.09 -1.36 1.92
C ASN A 23 4.47 -0.09 1.35
N ALA A 24 4.02 0.80 2.23
CA ALA A 24 3.50 2.11 1.87
C ALA A 24 4.62 3.17 1.92
N ARG A 25 5.00 3.68 0.76
CA ARG A 25 6.03 4.70 0.61
C ARG A 25 5.40 6.05 0.27
N LEU A 26 5.72 7.07 1.06
CA LEU A 26 5.41 8.46 0.72
C LEU A 26 6.54 8.99 -0.16
N VAL A 27 6.20 9.45 -1.36
CA VAL A 27 7.14 9.93 -2.37
C VAL A 27 6.81 11.37 -2.74
N LEU A 28 7.82 12.23 -2.78
CA LEU A 28 7.75 13.58 -3.33
C LEU A 28 8.20 13.54 -4.80
N GLY A 29 7.34 13.96 -5.72
CA GLY A 29 7.74 14.32 -7.07
C GLY A 29 7.90 15.82 -7.20
N THR A 30 8.98 16.28 -7.83
CA THR A 30 9.22 17.71 -8.07
C THR A 30 10.00 17.93 -9.36
N GLY A 31 9.87 19.12 -9.94
CA GLY A 31 10.71 19.56 -11.06
C GLY A 31 12.12 19.97 -10.63
N LYS A 32 12.34 20.26 -9.34
CA LYS A 32 13.63 20.75 -8.83
C LYS A 32 14.42 19.64 -8.17
N GLU A 33 15.73 19.65 -8.38
CA GLU A 33 16.60 18.74 -7.65
C GLU A 33 16.67 19.13 -6.17
N LYS A 34 16.57 18.13 -5.29
CA LYS A 34 16.72 18.28 -3.85
C LYS A 34 17.91 17.47 -3.36
N GLN A 35 18.95 18.16 -2.89
CA GLN A 35 20.13 17.54 -2.30
C GLN A 35 19.82 16.93 -0.92
N GLY A 36 20.58 15.90 -0.53
CA GLY A 36 20.43 15.21 0.76
C GLY A 36 19.14 14.37 0.92
N SER A 37 18.29 14.30 -0.11
CA SER A 37 17.04 13.54 -0.07
C SER A 37 17.19 12.13 -0.62
N LYS A 38 16.58 11.15 0.04
CA LYS A 38 16.63 9.74 -0.39
C LYS A 38 15.85 9.57 -1.70
N LYS A 39 16.54 9.27 -2.79
CA LYS A 39 15.89 8.96 -4.09
C LYS A 39 15.09 7.65 -3.97
N VAL A 40 13.99 7.57 -4.72
CA VAL A 40 13.24 6.30 -4.87
C VAL A 40 14.03 5.32 -5.74
N SER A 41 13.67 4.02 -5.69
CA SER A 41 14.24 3.02 -6.61
C SER A 41 13.93 3.35 -8.07
N ASP A 42 14.77 2.88 -9.00
CA ASP A 42 14.57 3.04 -10.44
C ASP A 42 13.21 2.54 -10.91
N SER A 43 12.71 1.44 -10.32
CA SER A 43 11.41 0.86 -10.65
C SER A 43 10.26 1.84 -10.34
N ILE A 44 10.27 2.45 -9.15
CA ILE A 44 9.28 3.43 -8.73
C ILE A 44 9.43 4.70 -9.56
N ARG A 45 10.66 5.18 -9.77
CA ARG A 45 10.93 6.38 -10.58
C ARG A 45 10.36 6.22 -11.99
N LYS A 46 10.69 5.13 -12.69
CA LYS A 46 10.21 4.85 -14.04
C LYS A 46 8.68 4.75 -14.09
N ARG A 47 8.06 4.10 -13.08
CA ARG A 47 6.60 3.99 -13.01
C ARG A 47 5.92 5.36 -12.85
N LEU A 48 6.46 6.22 -11.99
CA LEU A 48 5.91 7.55 -11.76
C LEU A 48 6.16 8.48 -12.94
N ALA A 49 7.36 8.48 -13.52
CA ALA A 49 7.73 9.32 -14.66
C ALA A 49 6.93 9.00 -15.94
N LYS A 50 6.41 7.78 -16.07
CA LYS A 50 5.50 7.39 -17.17
C LYS A 50 4.13 8.06 -17.10
N VAL A 51 3.69 8.47 -15.90
CA VAL A 51 2.32 8.95 -15.66
C VAL A 51 2.31 10.43 -15.26
N PHE A 52 3.37 10.89 -14.60
CA PHE A 52 3.45 12.24 -14.03
C PHE A 52 4.63 13.02 -14.59
N LYS A 53 4.47 14.33 -14.70
CA LYS A 53 5.43 15.27 -15.29
C LYS A 53 6.66 15.61 -14.44
N TRP A 54 6.90 14.92 -13.32
CA TRP A 54 7.96 15.33 -12.38
C TRP A 54 9.32 14.74 -12.78
N MET A 55 10.37 15.55 -12.66
CA MET A 55 11.73 15.16 -13.04
C MET A 55 12.42 14.34 -11.95
N HIS A 56 12.19 14.69 -10.69
CA HIS A 56 12.83 14.07 -9.54
C HIS A 56 11.81 13.45 -8.60
N TYR A 57 12.16 12.30 -8.03
CA TYR A 57 11.33 11.55 -7.09
C TYR A 57 12.12 11.13 -5.85
N TYR A 58 11.63 11.50 -4.68
CA TYR A 58 12.29 11.27 -3.40
C TYR A 58 11.37 10.54 -2.41
N GLN A 59 11.89 9.52 -1.74
CA GLN A 59 11.19 8.85 -0.66
C GLN A 59 11.27 9.68 0.62
N LEU A 60 10.12 10.12 1.10
CA LEU A 60 10.00 10.83 2.38
C LEU A 60 9.80 9.86 3.55
N THR A 61 9.04 8.79 3.35
CA THR A 61 8.71 7.81 4.39
C THR A 61 8.46 6.44 3.78
N ASN A 62 8.77 5.37 4.51
CA ASN A 62 8.38 4.01 4.17
C ASN A 62 7.79 3.34 5.41
N LYS A 63 6.60 2.75 5.29
CA LYS A 63 5.96 1.99 6.37
C LYS A 63 5.50 0.63 5.87
N LYS A 64 5.92 -0.41 6.57
CA LYS A 64 5.45 -1.78 6.36
C LYS A 64 4.17 -2.00 7.15
N LEU A 65 3.14 -2.54 6.49
CA LEU A 65 1.82 -2.80 7.05
C LEU A 65 1.45 -4.23 6.73
N THR A 66 1.33 -5.06 7.77
CA THR A 66 0.68 -6.37 7.65
C THR A 66 -0.79 -6.20 8.01
N ILE A 67 -1.68 -6.58 7.09
CA ILE A 67 -3.13 -6.52 7.21
C ILE A 67 -3.66 -7.95 7.09
N GLU A 68 -4.35 -8.42 8.13
CA GLU A 68 -5.02 -9.71 8.15
C GLU A 68 -6.17 -9.77 7.12
N ASP A 69 -6.60 -10.98 6.76
CA ASP A 69 -7.71 -11.16 5.82
C ASP A 69 -8.99 -10.45 6.28
N ALA A 70 -9.68 -9.81 5.33
CA ALA A 70 -10.87 -8.98 5.56
C ALA A 70 -10.70 -7.87 6.63
N LYS A 71 -9.47 -7.54 7.05
CA LYS A 71 -9.20 -6.46 8.00
C LYS A 71 -8.77 -5.19 7.30
N THR A 72 -8.87 -4.10 8.06
CA THR A 72 -8.46 -2.77 7.62
C THR A 72 -7.43 -2.21 8.59
N LYS A 73 -6.34 -1.66 8.04
CA LYS A 73 -5.28 -1.02 8.81
C LYS A 73 -5.10 0.42 8.36
N THR A 74 -5.08 1.33 9.33
CA THR A 74 -4.81 2.75 9.07
C THR A 74 -3.36 3.06 9.41
N SER A 75 -2.69 3.83 8.56
CA SER A 75 -1.33 4.29 8.80
C SER A 75 -1.15 5.75 8.42
N LYS A 76 -0.57 6.52 9.34
CA LYS A 76 -0.18 7.91 9.11
C LYS A 76 1.22 7.95 8.50
N LEU A 77 1.37 8.46 7.29
CA LEU A 77 2.67 8.59 6.61
C LEU A 77 3.33 9.95 6.85
N SER A 78 2.54 11.00 7.06
CA SER A 78 3.03 12.33 7.45
C SER A 78 1.98 13.08 8.28
N LYS A 79 2.27 14.32 8.69
CA LYS A 79 1.28 15.18 9.37
C LYS A 79 -0.01 15.33 8.56
N ASN A 80 0.13 15.40 7.24
CA ASN A 80 -0.95 15.73 6.31
C ASN A 80 -1.35 14.56 5.39
N ALA A 81 -0.79 13.37 5.54
CA ALA A 81 -1.10 12.21 4.71
C ALA A 81 -1.26 10.94 5.55
N SER A 82 -2.40 10.29 5.41
CA SER A 82 -2.68 8.96 5.97
C SER A 82 -3.37 8.08 4.96
N ILE A 83 -3.25 6.77 5.15
CA ILE A 83 -3.91 5.76 4.33
C ILE A 83 -4.69 4.80 5.21
N LYS A 84 -5.80 4.33 4.68
CA LYS A 84 -6.54 3.17 5.18
C LYS A 84 -6.42 2.08 4.14
N VAL A 85 -5.81 0.95 4.51
CA VAL A 85 -5.61 -0.20 3.63
C VAL A 85 -6.49 -1.33 4.12
N THR A 86 -7.39 -1.81 3.26
CA THR A 86 -8.26 -2.94 3.52
C THR A 86 -7.80 -4.12 2.68
N ASN A 87 -7.49 -5.24 3.33
CA ASN A 87 -7.24 -6.50 2.65
C ASN A 87 -8.58 -7.09 2.23
N GLN A 88 -8.77 -7.31 0.94
CA GLN A 88 -9.94 -7.94 0.38
C GLN A 88 -9.57 -9.35 -0.12
N LYS A 89 -10.59 -10.16 -0.36
CA LYS A 89 -10.40 -11.52 -0.88
C LYS A 89 -9.67 -11.48 -2.23
N ASN A 90 -9.03 -12.60 -2.59
CA ASN A 90 -8.33 -12.78 -3.88
C ASN A 90 -7.11 -11.86 -4.10
N GLY A 91 -6.48 -11.36 -3.02
CA GLY A 91 -5.30 -10.51 -3.11
C GLY A 91 -5.58 -9.10 -3.62
N GLU A 92 -6.85 -8.68 -3.57
CA GLU A 92 -7.27 -7.33 -3.85
C GLU A 92 -7.09 -6.45 -2.61
N ILE A 93 -6.63 -5.22 -2.79
CA ILE A 93 -6.56 -4.25 -1.70
C ILE A 93 -7.35 -3.00 -2.08
N ALA A 94 -8.13 -2.50 -1.12
CA ALA A 94 -8.70 -1.16 -1.20
C ALA A 94 -7.84 -0.21 -0.37
N VAL A 95 -7.40 0.88 -0.98
CA VAL A 95 -6.62 1.91 -0.31
C VAL A 95 -7.33 3.24 -0.42
N SER A 96 -7.74 3.78 0.72
CA SER A 96 -8.29 5.12 0.83
C SER A 96 -7.18 6.07 1.29
N LEU A 97 -6.95 7.12 0.51
CA LEU A 97 -5.99 8.16 0.81
C LEU A 97 -6.69 9.33 1.51
N PHE A 98 -6.10 9.79 2.61
CA PHE A 98 -6.59 10.94 3.37
C PHE A 98 -5.52 12.03 3.42
N SER A 99 -5.96 13.29 3.33
CA SER A 99 -5.13 14.46 3.57
C SER A 99 -5.83 15.49 4.44
N GLY A 100 -5.15 15.94 5.49
CA GLY A 100 -5.73 16.87 6.47
C GLY A 100 -7.04 16.37 7.08
N GLY A 101 -7.19 15.05 7.27
CA GLY A 101 -8.41 14.42 7.79
C GLY A 101 -9.52 14.17 6.76
N LYS A 102 -9.41 14.70 5.53
CA LYS A 102 -10.39 14.48 4.46
C LYS A 102 -9.95 13.35 3.53
N MET A 103 -10.86 12.47 3.13
CA MET A 103 -10.59 11.46 2.11
C MET A 103 -10.41 12.16 0.76
N LEU A 104 -9.27 11.95 0.11
CA LEU A 104 -8.99 12.50 -1.21
C LEU A 104 -9.49 11.57 -2.32
N LEU A 105 -9.18 10.28 -2.19
CA LEU A 105 -9.55 9.26 -3.16
C LEU A 105 -9.53 7.89 -2.50
N GLN A 106 -10.17 6.94 -3.15
CA GLN A 106 -10.06 5.53 -2.86
C GLN A 106 -9.73 4.79 -4.15
N LYS A 107 -8.85 3.81 -4.06
CA LYS A 107 -8.49 2.96 -5.18
C LYS A 107 -8.49 1.51 -4.74
N THR A 108 -9.14 0.67 -5.51
CA THR A 108 -9.09 -0.78 -5.33
C THR A 108 -8.34 -1.39 -6.51
N GLN A 109 -7.39 -2.27 -6.23
CA GLN A 109 -6.70 -3.05 -7.25
C GLN A 109 -6.01 -4.27 -6.62
N THR A 110 -5.92 -5.36 -7.37
CA THR A 110 -5.05 -6.50 -7.06
C THR A 110 -3.59 -6.06 -6.99
N LEU A 111 -2.97 -6.19 -5.81
CA LEU A 111 -1.56 -5.85 -5.62
C LEU A 111 -0.70 -7.12 -5.71
N ARG A 112 -0.18 -7.36 -6.91
CA ARG A 112 0.74 -8.48 -7.18
C ARG A 112 2.17 -8.14 -6.74
N GLU A 113 2.96 -9.18 -6.46
CA GLU A 113 4.40 -9.04 -6.24
C GLU A 113 5.06 -8.32 -7.43
N GLY A 114 5.97 -7.40 -7.15
CA GLY A 114 6.63 -6.55 -8.17
C GLY A 114 5.74 -5.46 -8.81
N HIS A 115 4.44 -5.43 -8.51
CA HIS A 115 3.54 -4.37 -8.98
C HIS A 115 3.42 -3.24 -7.95
N TYR A 116 3.05 -2.07 -8.44
CA TYR A 116 2.85 -0.88 -7.63
C TYR A 116 1.44 -0.34 -7.78
N MET A 117 0.80 -0.03 -6.67
CA MET A 117 -0.35 0.85 -6.63
C MET A 117 0.13 2.27 -6.30
N VAL A 118 -0.25 3.24 -7.13
CA VAL A 118 0.09 4.65 -6.93
C VAL A 118 -1.19 5.44 -6.67
N LEU A 119 -1.16 6.22 -5.59
CA LEU A 119 -2.19 7.17 -5.18
C LEU A 119 -1.58 8.57 -5.25
N ALA A 120 -2.11 9.43 -6.09
CA ALA A 120 -1.65 10.81 -6.21
C ALA A 120 -2.31 11.68 -5.14
N GLY A 121 -1.48 12.40 -4.38
CA GLY A 121 -1.93 13.43 -3.47
C GLY A 121 -2.08 14.78 -4.18
N LYS A 122 -2.23 15.84 -3.38
CA LYS A 122 -2.31 17.21 -3.88
C LYS A 122 -0.98 17.63 -4.53
N SER A 123 -1.06 18.30 -5.67
CA SER A 123 0.05 19.03 -6.27
C SER A 123 0.03 20.50 -5.85
N THR A 124 1.20 21.05 -5.54
CA THR A 124 1.41 22.45 -5.19
C THR A 124 2.56 23.01 -6.02
N GLY A 125 2.24 23.90 -6.96
CA GLY A 125 3.23 24.58 -7.80
C GLY A 125 4.12 23.61 -8.57
N ASP A 126 5.35 23.47 -8.11
CA ASP A 126 6.45 22.69 -8.68
C ASP A 126 6.68 21.33 -8.00
N SER A 127 5.73 20.87 -7.19
CA SER A 127 5.80 19.57 -6.54
C SER A 127 4.43 18.89 -6.39
N ALA A 128 4.46 17.57 -6.19
CA ALA A 128 3.34 16.78 -5.73
C ALA A 128 3.85 15.64 -4.84
N TRP A 129 2.96 15.10 -4.03
CA TRP A 129 3.27 13.92 -3.23
C TRP A 129 2.41 12.73 -3.67
N PHE A 130 2.96 11.54 -3.48
CA PHE A 130 2.41 10.28 -3.93
C PHE A 130 2.54 9.25 -2.82
N ILE A 131 1.60 8.31 -2.79
CA ILE A 131 1.76 7.10 -2.00
C ILE A 131 1.91 5.95 -2.98
N VAL A 132 3.04 5.25 -2.85
CA VAL A 132 3.36 4.07 -3.64
C VAL A 132 3.28 2.87 -2.71
N LEU A 133 2.30 2.00 -2.95
CA LEU A 133 2.19 0.72 -2.27
C LEU A 133 2.79 -0.37 -3.15
N SER A 134 3.59 -1.24 -2.52
CA SER A 134 4.02 -2.52 -3.07
C SER A 134 3.72 -3.62 -2.07
N LYS A 135 3.63 -4.86 -2.54
CA LYS A 135 3.80 -6.01 -1.63
C LYS A 135 5.25 -6.00 -1.11
#